data_AF-A0A7W0SMD4-F1
#
_entry.id   AF-A0A7W0SMD4-F1
#
_cell.length_a   1.000
_cell.length_b   1.000
_cell.length_c   1.000
_cell.angle_alpha   90.00
_cell.angle_beta   90.00
_cell.angle_gamma   90.00
#
_symmetry.space_group_name_H-M   'P 1'
#
loop_
_entity.id
_entity.type
_entity.pdbx_description
1 polymer ?
#
loop_
_entity_poly.entity_id
_entity_poly.type
_entity_poly.pdbx_seq_one_letter_code
_entity_poly.pdbx_strand_id
1 'polypeptide(L)'
;VKTKGIPTEVAIRKLQRGLRLEDGFKTAPADIKQLTPTDKNGWYEVTLYEGHNQQIRKMFDAVGHSVVKLKRVAIGSVTDAGLPVGGHRKLTPEEVTALASGKRQKPDR
;
A
#
# COMPACT_ATOMS: atom_id res chain seq x y z
N VAL A 1 5.30 0.19 -3.10
CA VAL A 1 5.42 1.63 -3.35
C VAL A 1 6.89 1.99 -3.44
N LYS A 2 7.34 2.62 -4.53
CA LYS A 2 8.70 3.13 -4.70
C LYS A 2 8.69 4.64 -4.50
N THR A 3 9.54 5.16 -3.62
CA THR A 3 9.66 6.59 -3.32
C THR A 3 10.96 7.17 -3.85
N LYS A 4 10.97 8.48 -4.10
CA LYS A 4 12.20 9.23 -4.35
C LYS A 4 12.95 9.39 -3.03
N GLY A 5 14.16 8.86 -2.97
CA GLY A 5 14.93 8.78 -1.72
C GLY A 5 14.31 7.82 -0.70
N ILE A 6 14.87 7.82 0.51
CA ILE A 6 14.51 6.92 1.60
C ILE A 6 13.92 7.77 2.73
N PRO A 7 12.59 7.70 2.96
CA PRO A 7 11.96 8.24 4.16
C PRO A 7 12.66 7.80 5.44
N THR A 8 12.83 8.74 6.37
CA THR A 8 13.35 8.42 7.70
C THR A 8 12.35 7.57 8.48
N GLU A 9 12.84 6.83 9.47
CA GLU A 9 11.99 6.03 10.37
C GLU A 9 10.90 6.89 11.05
N VAL A 10 11.22 8.14 11.40
CA VAL A 10 10.27 9.10 11.96
C VAL A 10 9.16 9.44 10.96
N ALA A 11 9.51 9.65 9.69
CA ALA A 11 8.53 9.90 8.63
C ALA A 11 7.61 8.68 8.44
N ILE A 12 8.16 7.46 8.40
CA ILE A 12 7.38 6.23 8.30
C ILE A 12 6.41 6.09 9.47
N ARG A 13 6.85 6.32 10.70
CA ARG A 13 5.96 6.29 11.88
C ARG A 13 4.85 7.33 11.80
N LYS A 14 5.12 8.52 11.24
CA LYS A 14 4.10 9.56 11.01
C LYS A 14 3.05 9.08 10.00
N LEU A 15 3.48 8.45 8.91
CA LEU A 15 2.58 7.85 7.92
C LEU A 15 1.72 6.73 8.54
N GLN A 16 2.34 5.84 9.33
CA GLN A 16 1.66 4.71 9.97
C GLN A 16 0.56 5.14 10.95
N ARG A 17 0.78 6.23 11.71
CA ARG A 17 -0.21 6.79 12.64
C ARG A 17 -1.36 7.52 11.94
N GLY A 18 -1.19 7.83 10.66
CA GLY A 18 -2.08 8.71 9.90
C GLY A 18 -1.73 10.19 10.09
N LEU A 19 -1.96 10.96 9.03
CA LEU A 19 -1.71 12.40 9.01
C LEU A 19 -2.83 13.13 8.29
N ARG A 20 -2.88 14.45 8.49
CA ARG A 20 -3.77 15.32 7.74
C ARG A 20 -3.11 15.71 6.42
N LEU A 21 -3.80 15.45 5.32
CA LEU A 21 -3.40 15.82 3.96
C LEU A 21 -3.81 17.28 3.68
N GLU A 22 -3.28 17.84 2.60
CA GLU A 22 -3.52 19.24 2.19
C GLU A 22 -4.99 19.55 1.89
N ASP A 23 -5.74 18.55 1.42
CA ASP A 23 -7.19 18.64 1.17
C ASP A 23 -8.03 18.58 2.47
N GLY A 24 -7.37 18.57 3.63
CA GLY A 24 -8.00 18.54 4.94
C GLY A 24 -8.39 17.13 5.42
N PHE A 25 -8.26 16.10 4.56
CA PHE A 25 -8.56 14.71 4.90
C PHE A 25 -7.53 14.16 5.89
N LYS A 26 -8.01 13.52 6.97
CA LYS A 26 -7.14 12.81 7.92
C LYS A 26 -7.13 11.34 7.57
N THR A 27 -5.96 10.81 7.19
CA THR A 27 -5.83 9.39 6.86
C THR A 27 -5.97 8.53 8.10
N ALA A 28 -6.59 7.36 7.95
CA ALA A 28 -6.55 6.31 8.94
C ALA A 28 -5.12 5.78 9.13
N PRO A 29 -4.84 5.10 10.25
CA PRO A 29 -3.60 4.36 10.42
C PRO A 29 -3.39 3.32 9.31
N ALA A 30 -2.15 3.17 8.87
CA ALA A 30 -1.75 2.26 7.80
C ALA A 30 -0.60 1.37 8.24
N ASP A 31 -0.57 0.12 7.76
CA ASP A 31 0.62 -0.72 7.92
C ASP A 31 1.60 -0.39 6.80
N ILE A 32 2.81 0.00 7.15
CA ILE A 32 3.86 0.38 6.22
C ILE A 32 5.13 -0.34 6.64
N LYS A 33 5.62 -1.20 5.75
CA LYS A 33 6.85 -1.96 5.96
C LYS A 33 7.84 -1.62 4.87
N GLN A 34 9.07 -1.33 5.26
CA GLN A 34 10.15 -1.16 4.31
C GLN A 34 10.51 -2.52 3.70
N LEU A 35 10.45 -2.60 2.38
CA LEU A 35 11.05 -3.66 1.60
C LEU A 35 12.53 -3.32 1.38
N THR A 36 13.34 -4.30 1.04
CA THR A 36 14.81 -4.18 0.93
C THR A 36 15.24 -2.84 0.31
N PRO A 37 16.03 -2.02 1.03
CA PRO A 37 16.43 -0.72 0.54
C PRO A 37 17.30 -0.86 -0.71
N THR A 38 17.11 0.05 -1.66
CA THR A 38 18.12 0.32 -2.70
C THR A 38 18.82 1.62 -2.35
N ASP A 39 20.09 1.76 -2.73
CA ASP A 39 20.95 2.89 -2.31
C ASP A 39 20.38 4.28 -2.58
N LYS A 40 19.45 4.42 -3.54
CA LYS A 40 18.88 5.70 -3.97
C LYS A 40 17.36 5.85 -3.74
N ASN A 41 16.63 4.77 -3.51
CA ASN A 41 15.17 4.79 -3.44
C ASN A 41 14.64 3.81 -2.39
N GLY A 42 13.60 4.22 -1.66
CA GLY A 42 12.87 3.36 -0.75
C GLY A 42 11.81 2.52 -1.47
N TRP A 43 11.69 1.27 -1.06
CA TRP A 43 10.57 0.40 -1.42
C TRP A 43 9.77 0.08 -0.17
N TYR A 44 8.45 0.19 -0.26
CA TYR A 44 7.55 -0.01 0.87
C TYR A 44 6.36 -0.86 0.48
N GLU A 45 6.02 -1.83 1.30
CA GLU A 45 4.69 -2.43 1.33
C GLU A 45 3.78 -1.54 2.16
N VAL A 46 2.62 -1.20 1.61
CA VAL A 46 1.64 -0.30 2.25
C VAL A 46 0.28 -0.96 2.19
N THR A 47 -0.31 -1.19 3.35
CA THR A 47 -1.65 -1.74 3.49
C THR A 47 -2.57 -0.64 4.01
N LEU A 48 -3.55 -0.27 3.18
CA LEU A 48 -4.60 0.67 3.52
C LEU A 48 -5.91 -0.07 3.76
N TYR A 49 -6.70 0.45 4.70
CA TYR A 49 -8.05 -0.03 5.01
C TYR A 49 -9.14 0.89 4.46
N GLU A 50 -8.73 1.92 3.74
CA GLU A 50 -9.58 2.91 3.09
C GLU A 50 -9.05 3.19 1.67
N GLY A 51 -9.89 3.76 0.82
CA GLY A 51 -9.57 4.01 -0.58
C GLY A 51 -9.88 5.45 -0.99
N HIS A 52 -9.02 6.40 -0.59
CA HIS A 52 -9.17 7.79 -1.01
C HIS A 52 -8.34 8.13 -2.27
N ASN A 53 -8.79 9.13 -3.04
CA ASN A 53 -8.17 9.48 -4.32
C ASN A 53 -6.70 9.91 -4.13
N GLN A 54 -5.79 9.22 -4.82
CA GLN A 54 -4.35 9.42 -4.75
C GLN A 54 -3.74 9.39 -3.32
N GLN A 55 -4.41 8.73 -2.37
CA GLN A 55 -4.02 8.76 -0.96
C GLN A 55 -2.55 8.41 -0.71
N ILE A 56 -2.05 7.31 -1.28
CA ILE A 56 -0.65 6.90 -1.10
C ILE A 56 0.32 7.98 -1.61
N ARG A 57 0.02 8.62 -2.75
CA ARG A 57 0.88 9.67 -3.30
C ARG A 57 0.91 10.87 -2.36
N LYS A 58 -0.27 11.38 -2.00
CA LYS A 58 -0.43 12.50 -1.07
C LYS A 58 0.24 12.26 0.30
N MET A 59 0.09 11.06 0.85
CA MET A 59 0.73 10.67 2.12
C MET A 59 2.25 10.81 2.04
N PHE A 60 2.86 10.24 1.01
CA PHE A 60 4.32 10.24 0.84
C PHE A 60 4.86 11.62 0.42
N ASP A 61 4.09 12.40 -0.35
CA ASP A 61 4.41 13.80 -0.66
C ASP A 61 4.41 14.68 0.60
N ALA A 62 3.47 14.46 1.53
CA ALA A 62 3.38 15.19 2.80
C ALA A 62 4.55 14.93 3.77
N VAL A 63 5.39 13.91 3.50
CA VAL A 63 6.66 13.67 4.22
C VAL A 63 7.89 13.98 3.35
N GLY A 64 7.70 14.59 2.17
CA GLY A 64 8.78 15.04 1.29
C GLY A 64 9.34 13.97 0.35
N HIS A 65 8.65 12.83 0.17
CA HIS A 65 9.16 11.68 -0.58
C HIS A 65 8.21 11.21 -1.68
N SER A 66 8.17 11.89 -2.82
CA SER A 66 7.23 11.57 -3.89
C SER A 66 7.29 10.13 -4.40
N VAL A 67 6.11 9.58 -4.71
CA VAL A 67 5.96 8.19 -5.20
C VAL A 67 6.28 8.10 -6.69
N VAL A 68 7.35 7.39 -7.01
CA VAL A 68 7.82 7.14 -8.38
C VAL A 68 7.09 5.95 -9.02
N LYS A 69 6.84 4.88 -8.25
CA LYS A 69 6.13 3.69 -8.74
C LYS A 69 5.11 3.20 -7.72
N LEU A 70 3.89 2.98 -8.18
CA LEU A 70 2.81 2.43 -7.38
C LEU A 70 2.23 1.21 -8.11
N LYS A 71 2.19 0.08 -7.42
CA LYS A 71 1.55 -1.15 -7.88
C LYS A 71 0.75 -1.71 -6.72
N ARG A 72 -0.54 -1.98 -6.96
CA ARG A 72 -1.38 -2.74 -6.03
C ARG A 72 -1.14 -4.22 -6.30
N VAL A 73 -0.71 -4.94 -5.27
CA VAL A 73 -0.32 -6.36 -5.36
C VAL A 73 -1.36 -7.28 -4.72
N ALA A 74 -2.27 -6.74 -3.90
CA ALA A 74 -3.32 -7.51 -3.27
C ALA A 74 -4.56 -6.65 -2.99
N ILE A 75 -5.72 -7.31 -2.89
CA ILE A 75 -6.98 -6.78 -2.39
C ILE A 75 -7.56 -7.84 -1.46
N GLY A 76 -7.59 -7.56 -0.16
CA GLY A 76 -7.94 -8.58 0.84
C GLY A 76 -7.01 -9.79 0.72
N SER A 77 -7.58 -10.98 0.55
CA SER A 77 -6.87 -12.25 0.36
C SER A 77 -6.41 -12.50 -1.07
N VAL A 78 -6.89 -11.74 -2.06
CA VAL A 78 -6.56 -11.96 -3.47
C VAL A 78 -5.28 -11.23 -3.83
N THR A 79 -4.34 -11.95 -4.44
CA THR A 79 -3.05 -11.40 -4.89
C THR A 79 -2.94 -11.40 -6.41
N ASP A 80 -1.99 -10.61 -6.93
CA ASP A 80 -1.65 -10.59 -8.35
C ASP A 80 -0.62 -11.67 -8.75
N ALA A 81 -0.34 -12.62 -7.87
CA ALA A 81 0.62 -13.70 -8.13
C ALA A 81 0.18 -14.55 -9.32
N GLY A 82 1.12 -14.81 -10.24
CA GLY A 82 0.87 -15.61 -11.44
C GLY A 82 0.05 -14.93 -12.54
N LEU A 83 -0.36 -13.66 -12.35
CA LEU A 83 -1.13 -12.93 -13.36
C LEU A 83 -0.21 -12.06 -14.25
N PRO A 84 -0.20 -12.25 -15.58
CA PRO A 84 0.57 -11.40 -16.48
C PRO A 84 -0.05 -10.00 -16.58
N VAL A 85 0.77 -9.02 -17.00
CA VAL A 85 0.30 -7.63 -17.20
C VAL A 85 -0.81 -7.60 -18.26
N GLY A 86 -1.94 -6.97 -17.93
CA GLY A 86 -3.13 -6.93 -18.80
C GLY A 86 -3.97 -8.21 -18.77
N GLY A 87 -3.51 -9.26 -18.10
CA GLY A 87 -4.25 -10.50 -17.91
C GLY A 87 -5.40 -10.34 -16.91
N HIS A 88 -6.37 -11.24 -17.02
CA HIS A 88 -7.43 -11.44 -16.04
C HIS A 88 -7.65 -12.94 -15.85
N ARG A 89 -8.15 -13.33 -14.68
CA ARG A 89 -8.57 -14.71 -14.38
C ARG A 89 -9.83 -14.69 -13.53
N LYS A 90 -10.55 -15.81 -13.52
CA LYS A 90 -11.62 -16.02 -12.54
C LYS A 90 -11.02 -16.26 -11.16
N LEU A 91 -11.73 -15.81 -10.13
CA LEU A 91 -11.40 -16.13 -8.74
C LEU A 91 -11.65 -17.61 -8.47
N THR A 92 -10.85 -18.21 -7.59
CA THR A 92 -11.11 -19.56 -7.10
C THR A 92 -12.29 -19.54 -6.11
N PRO A 93 -12.99 -20.68 -5.90
CA PRO A 93 -14.05 -20.75 -4.88
C PRO A 93 -13.59 -20.34 -3.48
N GLU A 94 -12.35 -20.64 -3.13
CA GLU A 94 -11.72 -20.26 -1.85
C GLU A 94 -11.56 -18.73 -1.75
N GLU A 95 -11.06 -18.07 -2.80
CA GLU A 95 -10.92 -16.62 -2.85
C GLU A 95 -12.28 -15.92 -2.76
N VAL A 96 -13.29 -16.43 -3.45
CA VAL A 96 -14.66 -15.91 -3.38
C VAL A 96 -15.19 -16.00 -1.95
N THR A 97 -15.00 -17.14 -1.30
CA THR A 97 -15.45 -17.37 0.07
C THR A 97 -14.71 -16.47 1.06
N ALA A 98 -13.39 -16.32 0.90
CA ALA A 98 -12.57 -15.45 1.72
C ALA A 98 -13.01 -13.98 1.61
N LEU A 99 -13.24 -13.49 0.39
CA LEU A 99 -13.74 -12.13 0.15
C LEU A 99 -15.15 -11.93 0.71
N ALA A 100 -16.06 -12.89 0.52
CA ALA A 100 -17.42 -12.82 1.04
C ALA A 100 -17.47 -12.82 2.57
N SER A 101 -16.54 -13.51 3.23
CA SER A 101 -16.47 -13.57 4.70
C SER A 101 -16.05 -12.25 5.36
N GLY A 102 -15.51 -11.30 4.59
CA GLY A 102 -15.01 -10.02 5.10
C GLY A 102 -13.86 -10.14 6.11
N LYS A 103 -13.29 -11.33 6.29
CA LYS A 103 -12.22 -11.56 7.26
C LYS A 103 -10.96 -10.82 6.80
N ARG A 104 -10.40 -10.02 7.71
CA ARG A 104 -9.09 -9.39 7.54
C ARG A 104 -8.02 -10.49 7.53
N GLN A 105 -7.61 -10.93 6.35
CA GLN A 105 -6.42 -11.75 6.22
C GLN A 105 -5.20 -10.85 6.04
N LYS A 106 -4.17 -11.06 6.86
CA LYS A 106 -2.83 -10.59 6.51
C LYS A 106 -2.40 -11.38 5.27
N PRO A 107 -1.83 -10.74 4.24
CA PRO A 107 -1.31 -11.48 3.10
C PRO A 107 -0.25 -12.46 3.62
N ASP A 108 -0.45 -13.74 3.33
CA ASP A 108 0.54 -14.78 3.58
C ASP A 108 1.67 -14.53 2.57
N ARG A 109 2.87 -14.21 3.06
CA ARG A 109 4.07 -13.97 2.27
C ARG A 109 5.27 -14.55 2.97
#